data_AF-A0A5Q2RI63-F1
#
_entry.id   AF-A0A5Q2RI63-F1
#
_cell.length_a   1.000
_cell.length_b   1.000
_cell.length_c   1.000
_cell.angle_alpha   90.00
_cell.angle_beta   90.00
_cell.angle_gamma   90.00
#
_symmetry.space_group_name_H-M   'P 1'
#
loop_
_entity.id
_entity.type
_entity.pdbx_description
1 polymer ?
#
loop_
_entity_poly.entity_id
_entity_poly.type
_entity_poly.pdbx_seq_one_letter_code
_entity_poly.pdbx_strand_id
1 'polypeptide(L)'
;MTTSSASDPAPNLFGASRPEGAKLASIVAGRMVADIAAAGWPEGQVIGSEAELLERYGVSRAVFREAVRLLEHQRIGRMRRGPGGGLVVTEPSVDTVIDAVAVYLLHIQADLAEVFEARHALEQAAAELAAERLTEDDLAEMRDLADREAQGEQTSHRELHNLVAAATQNPALEFFVDLLNRVTLLYSPEASALTRAVRAESAVAHQKIVDSIVHADMHRAGRRMRTHLEAEAEFIQRRLPARPRLDEVFAAPAPGTAKLAESVARQIVGEVTDGGWVVGRPLGSEQELMERYDISRAVLREAVRVLEHHDIARMRRGPGGGLFVTEPGVDATAEAMALYLNRRNVGSAHLFEVRGIVEMTVLDRVVDGLTDEVVATLERVLDAEEAASPEEFPLVGHDLHQVLADMSGNRVLALLTNVLVRLSRTYAATMGEATGNPLPTDEITKAHRRIVEPIVARDLGLARRRMRRHLDALTGWER
;
A
#
# COMPACT_ATOMS: atom_id res chain seq x y z
N MET A 1 14.78 24.08 -22.17
CA MET A 1 13.49 24.64 -21.68
C MET A 1 12.97 23.66 -20.66
N THR A 2 13.22 23.93 -19.38
CA THR A 2 12.76 23.12 -18.25
C THR A 2 11.27 23.43 -18.04
N THR A 3 10.41 22.55 -18.52
CA THR A 3 8.99 22.56 -18.15
C THR A 3 8.92 22.25 -16.66
N SER A 4 8.61 23.26 -15.84
CA SER A 4 8.16 23.07 -14.46
C SER A 4 6.94 22.15 -14.52
N SER A 5 7.07 20.90 -14.07
CA SER A 5 5.92 20.04 -13.90
C SER A 5 5.06 20.67 -12.81
N ALA A 6 3.89 21.18 -13.18
CA ALA A 6 2.88 21.51 -12.19
C ALA A 6 2.64 20.24 -11.37
N SER A 7 2.81 20.30 -10.06
CA SER A 7 2.48 19.20 -9.17
C SER A 7 1.01 18.87 -9.33
N ASP A 8 0.68 17.59 -9.55
CA ASP A 8 -0.72 17.13 -9.61
C ASP A 8 -1.47 17.61 -8.36
N PRO A 9 -2.73 18.09 -8.48
CA PRO A 9 -3.52 18.49 -7.33
C PRO A 9 -3.65 17.32 -6.34
N ALA A 10 -3.55 17.62 -5.04
CA ALA A 10 -3.64 16.59 -4.00
C ALA A 10 -5.01 15.89 -4.09
N PRO A 11 -5.04 14.55 -4.28
CA PRO A 11 -6.30 13.85 -4.46
C PRO A 11 -7.19 13.91 -3.21
N ASN A 12 -8.52 13.79 -3.36
CA ASN A 12 -9.39 13.64 -2.19
C ASN A 12 -9.27 12.21 -1.65
N LEU A 13 -8.59 12.06 -0.52
CA LEU A 13 -8.19 10.77 0.05
C LEU A 13 -9.20 10.15 1.02
N PHE A 14 -10.40 10.72 1.19
CA PHE A 14 -11.38 10.21 2.16
C PHE A 14 -12.67 9.73 1.49
N GLY A 15 -12.90 8.42 1.55
CA GLY A 15 -14.13 7.67 1.29
C GLY A 15 -15.24 8.31 0.43
N ALA A 16 -15.46 7.75 -0.77
CA ALA A 16 -16.63 8.02 -1.62
C ALA A 16 -17.95 7.38 -1.10
N SER A 17 -17.87 6.39 -0.19
CA SER A 17 -18.97 5.46 0.13
C SER A 17 -19.63 5.67 1.51
N ARG A 18 -19.43 6.81 2.18
CA ARG A 18 -19.90 7.05 3.57
C ARG A 18 -21.30 7.70 3.65
N PRO A 19 -22.10 7.44 4.71
CA PRO A 19 -23.42 8.07 4.93
C PRO A 19 -23.35 9.60 4.98
N GLU A 20 -24.39 10.35 4.57
CA GLU A 20 -24.34 11.80 4.29
C GLU A 20 -23.62 12.69 5.33
N GLY A 21 -23.86 12.48 6.63
CA GLY A 21 -23.16 13.22 7.70
C GLY A 21 -21.67 12.87 7.82
N ALA A 22 -21.33 11.59 7.63
CA ALA A 22 -19.95 11.11 7.55
C ALA A 22 -19.29 11.51 6.21
N LYS A 23 -20.08 11.68 5.15
CA LYS A 23 -19.66 12.19 3.85
C LYS A 23 -19.22 13.65 3.96
N LEU A 24 -20.00 14.51 4.64
CA LEU A 24 -19.60 15.90 4.87
C LEU A 24 -18.33 16.01 5.73
N ALA A 25 -18.23 15.25 6.83
CA ALA A 25 -17.02 15.21 7.64
C ALA A 25 -15.79 14.71 6.85
N SER A 26 -15.97 13.71 5.98
CA SER A 26 -14.91 13.19 5.11
C SER A 26 -14.49 14.22 4.05
N ILE A 27 -15.43 14.95 3.44
CA ILE A 27 -15.14 16.05 2.51
C ILE A 27 -14.32 17.14 3.22
N VAL A 28 -14.69 17.50 4.45
CA VAL A 28 -13.98 18.51 5.23
C VAL A 28 -12.58 18.02 5.59
N ALA A 29 -12.44 16.78 6.04
CA ALA A 29 -11.13 16.18 6.29
C ALA A 29 -10.26 16.19 5.02
N GLY A 30 -10.81 15.82 3.86
CA GLY A 30 -10.13 15.88 2.57
C GLY A 30 -9.65 17.28 2.21
N ARG A 31 -10.48 18.31 2.41
CA ARG A 31 -10.07 19.72 2.24
C ARG A 31 -8.97 20.14 3.20
N MET A 32 -9.04 19.71 4.46
CA MET A 32 -8.00 19.99 5.45
C MET A 32 -6.67 19.34 5.05
N VAL A 33 -6.68 18.11 4.55
CA VAL A 33 -5.48 17.44 4.04
C VAL A 33 -4.93 18.14 2.81
N ALA A 34 -5.78 18.52 1.85
CA ALA A 34 -5.34 19.27 0.68
C ALA A 34 -4.68 20.60 1.07
N ASP A 35 -5.23 21.33 2.04
CA ASP A 35 -4.64 22.56 2.59
C ASP A 35 -3.28 22.30 3.26
N ILE A 36 -3.16 21.22 4.04
CA ILE A 36 -1.91 20.81 4.71
C ILE A 36 -0.84 20.42 3.67
N ALA A 37 -1.23 19.65 2.67
CA ALA A 37 -0.36 19.20 1.59
C ALA A 37 0.12 20.40 0.74
N ALA A 38 -0.78 21.32 0.39
CA ALA A 38 -0.45 22.54 -0.33
C ALA A 38 0.51 23.46 0.46
N ALA A 39 0.45 23.42 1.79
CA ALA A 39 1.39 24.11 2.66
C ALA A 39 2.73 23.37 2.85
N GLY A 40 2.94 22.24 2.17
CA GLY A 40 4.18 21.46 2.22
C GLY A 40 4.34 20.62 3.50
N TRP A 41 3.23 20.16 4.10
CA TRP A 41 3.22 19.34 5.32
C TRP A 41 4.03 19.94 6.48
N PRO A 42 3.61 21.10 7.03
CA PRO A 42 4.36 21.79 8.09
C PRO A 42 4.24 21.07 9.44
N GLU A 43 5.00 19.99 9.61
CA GLU A 43 4.93 19.12 10.78
C GLU A 43 5.12 19.91 12.09
N GLY A 44 4.25 19.63 13.08
CA GLY A 44 4.30 20.27 14.38
C GLY A 44 3.72 21.69 14.42
N GLN A 45 3.43 22.30 13.27
CA GLN A 45 2.79 23.61 13.20
C GLN A 45 1.31 23.51 13.59
N VAL A 46 0.83 24.52 14.32
CA VAL A 46 -0.60 24.74 14.54
C VAL A 46 -1.18 25.49 13.34
N ILE A 47 -2.12 24.89 12.63
CA ILE A 47 -2.74 25.48 11.43
C ILE A 47 -3.98 26.34 11.75
N GLY A 48 -4.48 26.28 12.98
CA GLY A 48 -5.55 27.13 13.49
C GLY A 48 -6.18 26.58 14.75
N SER A 49 -6.84 27.45 15.51
CA SER A 49 -7.69 27.09 16.65
C SER A 49 -9.00 26.45 16.17
N GLU A 50 -9.72 25.76 17.09
CA GLU A 50 -11.05 25.19 16.77
C GLU A 50 -12.00 26.27 16.21
N ALA A 51 -11.99 27.47 16.77
CA ALA A 51 -12.86 28.56 16.32
C ALA A 51 -12.51 29.04 14.90
N GLU A 52 -11.23 29.28 14.62
CA GLU A 52 -10.77 29.72 13.30
C GLU A 52 -11.03 28.66 12.23
N LEU A 53 -10.82 27.38 12.53
CA LEU A 53 -11.03 26.30 11.57
C LEU A 53 -12.52 26.04 11.30
N LEU A 54 -13.39 26.20 12.30
CA LEU A 54 -14.85 26.16 12.09
C LEU A 54 -15.32 27.24 11.12
N GLU A 55 -14.81 28.46 11.30
CA GLU A 55 -15.10 29.59 10.42
C GLU A 55 -14.53 29.36 9.01
N ARG A 56 -13.24 28.97 8.92
CA ARG A 56 -12.55 28.71 7.65
C ARG A 56 -13.24 27.66 6.79
N TYR A 57 -13.67 26.55 7.39
CA TYR A 57 -14.32 25.45 6.66
C TYR A 57 -15.84 25.58 6.59
N GLY A 58 -16.44 26.55 7.29
CA GLY A 58 -17.88 26.83 7.24
C GLY A 58 -18.75 25.68 7.75
N VAL A 59 -18.31 24.96 8.79
CA VAL A 59 -18.98 23.74 9.28
C VAL A 59 -19.40 23.82 10.74
N SER A 60 -20.37 23.00 11.12
CA SER A 60 -20.78 22.86 12.52
C SER A 60 -19.68 22.20 13.36
N ARG A 61 -19.71 22.45 14.67
CA ARG A 61 -18.79 21.81 15.65
C ARG A 61 -18.83 20.28 15.61
N ALA A 62 -19.98 19.69 15.33
CA ALA A 62 -20.12 18.24 15.24
C ALA A 62 -19.37 17.68 14.02
N VAL A 63 -19.57 18.30 12.85
CA VAL A 63 -18.89 17.91 11.59
C VAL A 63 -17.38 18.12 11.70
N PHE A 64 -16.95 19.26 12.26
CA PHE A 64 -15.52 19.55 12.45
C PHE A 64 -14.85 18.53 13.39
N ARG A 65 -15.49 18.17 14.51
CA ARG A 65 -14.94 17.16 15.42
C ARG A 65 -14.80 15.80 14.76
N GLU A 66 -15.75 15.44 13.91
CA GLU A 66 -15.66 14.19 13.15
C GLU A 66 -14.55 14.25 12.08
N ALA A 67 -14.40 15.38 11.38
CA ALA A 67 -13.31 15.58 10.43
C ALA A 67 -11.93 15.51 11.12
N VAL A 68 -11.79 16.17 12.27
CA VAL A 68 -10.58 16.08 13.10
C VAL A 68 -10.34 14.64 13.58
N ARG A 69 -11.39 13.90 13.96
CA ARG A 69 -11.27 12.49 14.34
C ARG A 69 -10.72 11.64 13.18
N LEU A 70 -11.10 11.93 11.93
CA LEU A 70 -10.52 11.28 10.74
C LEU A 70 -9.04 11.62 10.56
N LEU A 71 -8.65 12.88 10.72
CA LEU A 71 -7.23 13.29 10.67
C LEU A 71 -6.41 12.66 11.80
N GLU A 72 -6.97 12.57 13.00
CA GLU A 72 -6.35 11.94 14.17
C GLU A 72 -6.24 10.42 14.03
N HIS A 73 -7.19 9.80 13.35
CA HIS A 73 -7.17 8.38 12.99
C HIS A 73 -6.00 8.15 12.03
N GLN A 74 -5.94 8.86 10.91
CA GLN A 74 -4.88 8.73 9.90
C GLN A 74 -3.52 9.36 10.27
N ARG A 75 -3.35 9.85 11.52
CA ARG A 75 -2.13 10.51 12.00
C ARG A 75 -1.68 11.69 11.12
N ILE A 76 -2.61 12.46 10.59
CA ILE A 76 -2.35 13.69 9.78
C ILE A 76 -2.42 14.95 10.65
N GLY A 77 -3.18 14.89 11.74
CA GLY A 77 -3.17 15.96 12.72
C GLY A 77 -3.74 15.54 14.06
N ARG A 78 -3.46 16.33 15.09
CA ARG A 78 -3.99 16.14 16.44
C ARG A 78 -4.42 17.46 17.07
N MET A 79 -5.51 17.44 17.83
CA MET A 79 -5.93 18.62 18.57
C MET A 79 -5.11 18.82 19.84
N ARG A 80 -4.38 19.93 19.91
CA ARG A 80 -3.73 20.40 21.15
C ARG A 80 -4.70 21.28 21.94
N ARG A 81 -4.96 20.91 23.20
CA ARG A 81 -5.80 21.70 24.12
C ARG A 81 -4.98 22.78 24.84
N GLY A 82 -5.64 23.87 25.25
CA GLY A 82 -5.05 24.95 26.06
C GLY A 82 -4.80 26.26 25.30
N PRO A 83 -4.26 27.30 25.96
CA PRO A 83 -3.87 28.56 25.32
C PRO A 83 -2.83 28.32 24.21
N GLY A 84 -3.07 28.88 23.02
CA GLY A 84 -2.28 28.57 21.82
C GLY A 84 -2.49 27.14 21.29
N GLY A 85 -3.52 26.45 21.77
CA GLY A 85 -3.98 25.16 21.25
C GLY A 85 -4.67 25.30 19.90
N GLY A 86 -4.83 24.18 19.21
CA GLY A 86 -5.33 24.12 17.84
C GLY A 86 -4.99 22.81 17.19
N LEU A 87 -5.32 22.67 15.92
CA LEU A 87 -4.96 21.49 15.13
C LEU A 87 -3.48 21.55 14.79
N VAL A 88 -2.71 20.59 15.31
CA VAL A 88 -1.29 20.42 15.06
C VAL A 88 -1.12 19.41 13.93
N VAL A 89 -0.38 19.76 12.88
CA VAL A 89 -0.07 18.85 11.77
C VAL A 89 0.89 17.76 12.22
N THR A 90 0.63 16.53 11.79
CA THR A 90 1.54 15.39 11.89
C THR A 90 1.77 14.81 10.49
N GLU A 91 2.92 14.18 10.28
CA GLU A 91 3.29 13.63 8.97
C GLU A 91 2.82 12.17 8.83
N PRO A 92 2.25 11.77 7.67
CA PRO A 92 2.00 10.38 7.35
C PRO A 92 3.31 9.58 7.35
N SER A 93 3.39 8.54 8.19
CA SER A 93 4.54 7.64 8.23
C SER A 93 4.35 6.44 7.32
N VAL A 94 5.43 6.00 6.67
CA VAL A 94 5.49 4.73 5.95
C VAL A 94 5.12 3.56 6.87
N ASP A 95 5.44 3.64 8.16
CA ASP A 95 5.16 2.57 9.13
C ASP A 95 3.66 2.34 9.30
N THR A 96 2.85 3.41 9.29
CA THR A 96 1.38 3.29 9.34
C THR A 96 0.84 2.50 8.15
N VAL A 97 1.46 2.69 6.99
CA VAL A 97 1.08 2.00 5.75
C VAL A 97 1.50 0.53 5.79
N ILE A 98 2.72 0.27 6.23
CA ILE A 98 3.25 -1.09 6.41
C ILE A 98 2.38 -1.86 7.40
N ASP A 99 1.98 -1.24 8.51
CA ASP A 99 1.10 -1.83 9.51
C ASP A 99 -0.27 -2.19 8.91
N ALA A 100 -0.87 -1.30 8.11
CA ALA A 100 -2.13 -1.57 7.42
C ALA A 100 -2.02 -2.75 6.44
N VAL A 101 -0.95 -2.80 5.64
CA VAL A 101 -0.71 -3.92 4.73
C VAL A 101 -0.45 -5.21 5.49
N ALA A 102 0.40 -5.18 6.52
CA ALA A 102 0.72 -6.35 7.33
C ALA A 102 -0.55 -6.95 7.94
N VAL A 103 -1.41 -6.11 8.52
CA VAL A 103 -2.72 -6.49 9.06
C VAL A 103 -3.61 -7.12 7.99
N TYR A 104 -3.68 -6.53 6.80
CA TYR A 104 -4.46 -7.08 5.69
C TYR A 104 -3.92 -8.45 5.24
N LEU A 105 -2.59 -8.60 5.11
CA LEU A 105 -1.96 -9.87 4.75
C LEU A 105 -2.23 -10.98 5.78
N LEU A 106 -2.23 -10.64 7.07
CA LEU A 106 -2.60 -11.57 8.15
C LEU A 106 -4.08 -11.99 8.05
N HIS A 107 -4.98 -11.04 7.75
CA HIS A 107 -6.40 -11.30 7.57
C HIS A 107 -6.68 -12.27 6.41
N ILE A 108 -6.10 -12.01 5.24
CA ILE A 108 -6.28 -12.87 4.06
C ILE A 108 -5.43 -14.14 4.11
N GLN A 109 -4.63 -14.32 5.17
CA GLN A 109 -3.71 -15.45 5.36
C GLN A 109 -2.73 -15.64 4.20
N ALA A 110 -2.20 -14.53 3.67
CA ALA A 110 -1.21 -14.57 2.60
C ALA A 110 0.05 -15.33 3.06
N ASP A 111 0.60 -16.16 2.18
CA ASP A 111 1.81 -16.91 2.47
C ASP A 111 3.07 -16.25 1.90
N LEU A 112 4.23 -16.79 2.30
CA LEU A 112 5.52 -16.27 1.88
C LEU A 112 5.73 -16.37 0.36
N ALA A 113 5.22 -17.43 -0.27
CA ALA A 113 5.40 -17.64 -1.70
C ALA A 113 4.65 -16.58 -2.51
N GLU A 114 3.45 -16.21 -2.06
CA GLU A 114 2.68 -15.12 -2.66
C GLU A 114 3.40 -13.77 -2.57
N VAL A 115 4.03 -13.48 -1.42
CA VAL A 115 4.84 -12.27 -1.21
C VAL A 115 6.06 -12.27 -2.13
N PHE A 116 6.80 -13.38 -2.22
CA PHE A 116 7.98 -13.47 -3.08
C PHE A 116 7.66 -13.39 -4.56
N GLU A 117 6.51 -13.89 -5.00
CA GLU A 117 6.07 -13.71 -6.38
C GLU A 117 5.81 -12.23 -6.72
N ALA A 118 5.19 -11.48 -5.80
CA ALA A 118 5.05 -10.04 -5.96
C ALA A 118 6.41 -9.31 -5.95
N ARG A 119 7.36 -9.74 -5.08
CA ARG A 119 8.74 -9.23 -5.09
C ARG A 119 9.46 -9.53 -6.39
N HIS A 120 9.33 -10.73 -6.94
CA HIS A 120 9.91 -11.09 -8.24
C HIS A 120 9.43 -10.15 -9.35
N ALA A 121 8.15 -9.80 -9.37
CA ALA A 121 7.61 -8.88 -10.36
C ALA A 121 8.24 -7.48 -10.23
N LEU A 122 8.16 -6.88 -9.04
CA LEU A 122 8.61 -5.50 -8.81
C LEU A 122 10.12 -5.35 -8.85
N GLU A 123 10.86 -6.24 -8.19
CA GLU A 123 12.30 -6.08 -8.02
C GLU A 123 13.09 -6.53 -9.25
N GLN A 124 12.59 -7.49 -10.03
CA GLN A 124 13.17 -7.75 -11.36
C GLN A 124 13.05 -6.51 -12.24
N ALA A 125 11.84 -5.93 -12.31
CA ALA A 125 11.62 -4.72 -13.09
C ALA A 125 12.45 -3.55 -12.55
N ALA A 126 12.60 -3.42 -11.23
CA ALA A 126 13.46 -2.42 -10.62
C ALA A 126 14.93 -2.59 -11.04
N ALA A 127 15.47 -3.81 -11.04
CA ALA A 127 16.84 -4.06 -11.49
C ALA A 127 17.03 -3.77 -13.00
N GLU A 128 16.03 -4.07 -13.83
CA GLU A 128 16.04 -3.74 -15.26
C GLU A 128 16.01 -2.22 -15.50
N LEU A 129 15.12 -1.50 -14.80
CA LEU A 129 14.98 -0.05 -14.90
C LEU A 129 16.18 0.69 -14.30
N ALA A 130 16.74 0.21 -13.19
CA ALA A 130 17.95 0.77 -12.60
C ALA A 130 19.12 0.70 -13.58
N ALA A 131 19.30 -0.43 -14.30
CA ALA A 131 20.34 -0.57 -15.32
C ALA A 131 20.18 0.41 -16.50
N GLU A 132 18.97 0.93 -16.73
CA GLU A 132 18.68 1.93 -17.76
C GLU A 132 18.82 3.36 -17.24
N ARG A 133 18.45 3.61 -15.98
CA ARG A 133 18.21 4.96 -15.44
C ARG A 133 19.20 5.43 -14.38
N LEU A 134 20.12 4.58 -13.92
CA LEU A 134 21.02 4.91 -12.83
C LEU A 134 21.78 6.23 -13.03
N THR A 135 22.00 6.96 -11.94
CA THR A 135 22.88 8.12 -11.88
C THR A 135 24.29 7.73 -11.40
N GLU A 136 25.24 8.66 -11.50
CA GLU A 136 26.59 8.45 -10.94
C GLU A 136 26.57 8.30 -9.41
N ASP A 137 25.66 9.01 -8.73
CA ASP A 137 25.49 8.92 -7.28
C ASP A 137 24.93 7.54 -6.89
N ASP A 138 23.90 7.05 -7.60
CA ASP A 138 23.35 5.69 -7.39
C ASP A 138 24.44 4.62 -7.55
N LEU A 139 25.30 4.77 -8.56
CA LEU A 139 26.39 3.84 -8.82
C LEU A 139 27.47 3.88 -7.74
N ALA A 140 27.77 5.05 -7.19
CA ALA A 140 28.70 5.17 -6.07
C ALA A 140 28.15 4.47 -4.82
N GLU A 141 26.87 4.69 -4.49
CA GLU A 141 26.21 4.07 -3.33
C GLU A 141 26.12 2.55 -3.45
N MET A 142 25.73 2.03 -4.63
CA MET A 142 25.65 0.58 -4.86
C MET A 142 27.01 -0.11 -4.78
N ARG A 143 28.08 0.53 -5.29
CA ARG A 143 29.44 -0.02 -5.21
C ARG A 143 29.96 -0.01 -3.77
N ASP A 144 29.74 1.08 -3.03
CA ASP A 144 30.12 1.15 -1.62
C ASP A 144 29.44 0.04 -0.80
N LEU A 145 28.14 -0.15 -0.98
CA LEU A 145 27.41 -1.23 -0.31
C LEU A 145 28.00 -2.61 -0.66
N ALA A 146 28.20 -2.89 -1.94
CA ALA A 146 28.74 -4.17 -2.38
C ALA A 146 30.16 -4.43 -1.83
N ASP A 147 31.00 -3.39 -1.77
CA ASP A 147 32.34 -3.46 -1.19
C ASP A 147 32.30 -3.74 0.33
N ARG A 148 31.40 -3.09 1.08
CA ARG A 148 31.20 -3.33 2.52
C ARG A 148 30.74 -4.75 2.79
N GLU A 149 29.77 -5.25 2.01
CA GLU A 149 29.29 -6.63 2.12
C GLU A 149 30.37 -7.65 1.77
N ALA A 150 31.18 -7.39 0.73
CA ALA A 150 32.31 -8.24 0.34
C ALA A 150 33.40 -8.31 1.43
N GLN A 151 33.57 -7.24 2.21
CA GLN A 151 34.45 -7.19 3.39
C GLN A 151 33.85 -7.90 4.61
N GLY A 152 32.59 -8.35 4.53
CA GLY A 152 31.89 -9.08 5.58
C GLY A 152 31.22 -8.18 6.62
N GLU A 153 31.03 -6.89 6.32
CA GLU A 153 30.20 -5.99 7.12
C GLU A 153 28.76 -6.52 7.22
N GLN A 154 28.13 -6.32 8.37
CA GLN A 154 26.71 -6.65 8.55
C GLN A 154 25.86 -5.46 8.11
N THR A 155 25.36 -5.54 6.88
CA THR A 155 24.43 -4.59 6.28
C THR A 155 22.98 -5.03 6.50
N SER A 156 22.04 -4.13 6.29
CA SER A 156 20.64 -4.53 6.24
C SER A 156 20.38 -5.35 4.97
N HIS A 157 19.74 -6.50 5.09
CA HIS A 157 19.38 -7.33 3.92
C HIS A 157 18.50 -6.58 2.89
N ARG A 158 17.85 -5.47 3.28
CA ARG A 158 17.02 -4.64 2.39
C ARG A 158 17.80 -3.53 1.69
N GLU A 159 19.03 -3.25 2.11
CA GLU A 159 19.77 -2.06 1.70
C GLU A 159 20.02 -2.04 0.19
N LEU A 160 20.50 -3.15 -0.39
CA LEU A 160 20.70 -3.24 -1.85
C LEU A 160 19.38 -3.10 -2.60
N HIS A 161 18.34 -3.81 -2.15
CA HIS A 161 17.03 -3.82 -2.79
C HIS A 161 16.43 -2.40 -2.84
N ASN A 162 16.59 -1.64 -1.75
CA ASN A 162 16.14 -0.25 -1.67
C ASN A 162 16.99 0.69 -2.56
N LEU A 163 18.32 0.50 -2.62
CA LEU A 163 19.19 1.26 -3.54
C LEU A 163 18.82 0.99 -5.02
N VAL A 164 18.60 -0.28 -5.38
CA VAL A 164 18.17 -0.67 -6.74
C VAL A 164 16.83 -0.02 -7.07
N ALA A 165 15.88 -0.02 -6.14
CA ALA A 165 14.58 0.62 -6.36
C ALA A 165 14.67 2.15 -6.48
N ALA A 166 15.52 2.80 -5.68
CA ALA A 166 15.77 4.24 -5.78
C ALA A 166 16.36 4.63 -7.15
N ALA A 167 17.31 3.84 -7.66
CA ALA A 167 17.95 4.06 -8.96
C ALA A 167 16.98 3.95 -10.17
N THR A 168 15.76 3.46 -9.97
CA THR A 168 14.71 3.46 -11.01
C THR A 168 14.17 4.86 -11.31
N GLN A 169 14.47 5.84 -10.44
CA GLN A 169 13.96 7.20 -10.47
C GLN A 169 12.42 7.25 -10.45
N ASN A 170 11.79 6.22 -9.89
CA ASN A 170 10.35 6.12 -9.68
C ASN A 170 10.05 5.97 -8.17
N PRO A 171 9.61 7.04 -7.48
CA PRO A 171 9.35 6.99 -6.04
C PRO A 171 8.17 6.09 -5.64
N ALA A 172 7.26 5.76 -6.58
CA ALA A 172 6.24 4.75 -6.32
C ALA A 172 6.84 3.35 -6.28
N LEU A 173 7.72 3.02 -7.24
CA LEU A 173 8.38 1.72 -7.29
C LEU A 173 9.31 1.53 -6.09
N GLU A 174 10.08 2.56 -5.71
CA GLU A 174 10.85 2.60 -4.46
C GLU A 174 9.98 2.25 -3.24
N PHE A 175 8.83 2.91 -3.11
CA PHE A 175 7.90 2.67 -2.01
C PHE A 175 7.37 1.23 -1.98
N PHE A 176 6.88 0.69 -3.11
CA PHE A 176 6.32 -0.66 -3.13
C PHE A 176 7.39 -1.75 -2.91
N VAL A 177 8.64 -1.53 -3.34
CA VAL A 177 9.77 -2.41 -3.01
C VAL A 177 10.09 -2.37 -1.51
N ASP A 178 10.23 -1.18 -0.90
CA ASP A 178 10.47 -1.09 0.55
C ASP A 178 9.33 -1.71 1.36
N LEU A 179 8.09 -1.50 0.93
CA LEU A 179 6.90 -2.10 1.53
C LEU A 179 6.98 -3.64 1.52
N LEU A 180 7.19 -4.26 0.36
CA LEU A 180 7.28 -5.73 0.25
C LEU A 180 8.48 -6.29 1.02
N ASN A 181 9.62 -5.59 1.02
CA ASN A 181 10.79 -5.97 1.79
C ASN A 181 10.52 -5.98 3.30
N ARG A 182 9.75 -5.01 3.81
CA ARG A 182 9.41 -4.95 5.23
C ARG A 182 8.34 -5.96 5.64
N VAL A 183 7.29 -6.15 4.85
CA VAL A 183 6.27 -7.18 5.18
C VAL A 183 6.80 -8.61 5.05
N THR A 184 7.89 -8.82 4.30
CA THR A 184 8.62 -10.11 4.31
C THR A 184 9.11 -10.48 5.72
N LEU A 185 9.37 -9.50 6.60
CA LEU A 185 9.79 -9.74 7.99
C LEU A 185 8.72 -10.46 8.82
N LEU A 186 7.44 -10.37 8.45
CA LEU A 186 6.38 -11.18 9.06
C LEU A 186 6.66 -12.68 8.94
N TYR A 187 7.40 -13.10 7.91
CA TYR A 187 7.69 -14.50 7.62
C TYR A 187 9.16 -14.86 7.87
N SER A 188 10.02 -13.86 8.09
CA SER A 188 11.47 -14.06 8.19
C SER A 188 11.89 -14.54 9.59
N PRO A 189 12.86 -15.46 9.71
CA PRO A 189 13.49 -15.76 10.99
C PRO A 189 14.17 -14.52 11.59
N GLU A 190 14.53 -14.56 12.88
CA GLU A 190 15.29 -13.48 13.51
C GLU A 190 16.55 -13.12 12.72
N ALA A 191 16.91 -11.84 12.64
CA ALA A 191 18.12 -11.38 11.95
C ALA A 191 19.40 -12.07 12.47
N SER A 192 19.38 -12.54 13.72
CA SER A 192 20.40 -13.38 14.36
C SER A 192 20.61 -14.74 13.67
N ALA A 193 19.68 -15.19 12.82
CA ALA A 193 19.70 -16.48 12.14
C ALA A 193 20.55 -16.52 10.86
N LEU A 194 20.99 -15.36 10.33
CA LEU A 194 21.89 -15.33 9.18
C LEU A 194 23.30 -15.77 9.61
N THR A 195 23.77 -16.89 9.07
CA THR A 195 25.15 -17.34 9.29
C THR A 195 26.12 -16.51 8.46
N ARG A 196 27.41 -16.54 8.81
CA ARG A 196 28.45 -15.89 8.01
C ARG A 196 28.50 -16.42 6.57
N ALA A 197 28.22 -17.71 6.37
CA ALA A 197 28.20 -18.33 5.05
C ALA A 197 27.07 -17.78 4.18
N VAL A 198 25.84 -17.70 4.73
CA VAL A 198 24.68 -17.14 4.02
C VAL A 198 24.91 -15.68 3.65
N ARG A 199 25.49 -14.88 4.56
CA ARG A 199 25.87 -13.49 4.25
C ARG A 199 26.88 -13.40 3.11
N ALA A 200 27.89 -14.27 3.10
CA ALA A 200 28.88 -14.29 2.03
C ALA A 200 28.27 -14.70 0.67
N GLU A 201 27.34 -15.66 0.67
CA GLU A 201 26.59 -16.03 -0.54
C GLU A 201 25.72 -14.88 -1.05
N SER A 202 25.00 -14.18 -0.15
CA SER A 202 24.22 -12.98 -0.47
C SER A 202 25.11 -11.88 -1.04
N ALA A 203 26.26 -11.58 -0.41
CA ALA A 203 27.21 -10.57 -0.89
C ALA A 203 27.71 -10.87 -2.32
N VAL A 204 27.97 -12.14 -2.63
CA VAL A 204 28.35 -12.56 -4.00
C VAL A 204 27.19 -12.38 -4.98
N ALA A 205 25.95 -12.62 -4.58
CA ALA A 205 24.77 -12.37 -5.41
C ALA A 205 24.56 -10.87 -5.64
N HIS A 206 24.65 -10.07 -4.58
CA HIS A 206 24.57 -8.62 -4.58
C HIS A 206 25.60 -7.99 -5.51
N GLN A 207 26.88 -8.37 -5.41
CA GLN A 207 27.93 -7.91 -6.32
C GLN A 207 27.59 -8.21 -7.78
N LYS A 208 27.09 -9.42 -8.09
CA LYS A 208 26.68 -9.78 -9.46
C LYS A 208 25.53 -8.91 -9.95
N ILE A 209 24.57 -8.56 -9.10
CA ILE A 209 23.46 -7.67 -9.47
C ILE A 209 24.01 -6.28 -9.79
N VAL A 210 24.81 -5.71 -8.88
CA VAL A 210 25.45 -4.39 -9.04
C VAL A 210 26.29 -4.35 -10.31
N ASP A 211 27.14 -5.36 -10.56
CA ASP A 211 27.93 -5.45 -11.78
C ASP A 211 27.05 -5.41 -13.03
N SER A 212 25.91 -6.09 -13.04
CA SER A 212 25.01 -6.09 -14.20
C SER A 212 24.34 -4.73 -14.43
N ILE A 213 23.94 -4.05 -13.36
CA ILE A 213 23.36 -2.70 -13.43
C ILE A 213 24.41 -1.70 -13.95
N VAL A 214 25.62 -1.74 -13.38
CA VAL A 214 26.75 -0.88 -13.76
C VAL A 214 27.15 -1.05 -15.24
N HIS A 215 27.01 -2.25 -15.80
CA HIS A 215 27.30 -2.50 -17.22
C HIS A 215 26.08 -2.27 -18.14
N ALA A 216 24.99 -1.69 -17.63
CA ALA A 216 23.74 -1.44 -18.35
C ALA A 216 23.14 -2.71 -19.01
N ASP A 217 23.38 -3.89 -18.43
CA ASP A 217 22.83 -5.16 -18.91
C ASP A 217 21.49 -5.43 -18.21
N MET A 218 20.44 -4.76 -18.69
CA MET A 218 19.08 -4.80 -18.10
C MET A 218 18.61 -6.25 -17.90
N HIS A 219 18.66 -7.06 -18.95
CA HIS A 219 18.18 -8.44 -18.90
C HIS A 219 18.97 -9.31 -17.91
N ARG A 220 20.29 -9.12 -17.80
CA ARG A 220 21.10 -9.87 -16.84
C ARG A 220 20.90 -9.36 -15.42
N ALA A 221 20.72 -8.06 -15.22
CA ALA A 221 20.39 -7.47 -13.92
C ALA A 221 19.08 -8.06 -13.39
N GLY A 222 18.01 -8.01 -14.19
CA GLY A 222 16.72 -8.60 -13.85
C GLY A 222 16.79 -10.09 -13.52
N ARG A 223 17.44 -10.89 -14.37
CA ARG A 223 17.61 -12.34 -14.10
C ARG A 223 18.38 -12.61 -12.81
N ARG A 224 19.45 -11.86 -12.53
CA ARG A 224 20.25 -12.03 -11.31
C ARG A 224 19.46 -11.65 -10.06
N MET A 225 18.68 -10.57 -10.11
CA MET A 225 17.78 -10.19 -9.02
C MET A 225 16.74 -11.28 -8.75
N ARG A 226 16.10 -11.83 -9.80
CA ARG A 226 15.14 -12.94 -9.65
C ARG A 226 15.77 -14.15 -8.95
N THR A 227 16.93 -14.62 -9.42
CA THR A 227 17.64 -15.77 -8.83
C THR A 227 18.06 -15.52 -7.37
N HIS A 228 18.47 -14.30 -7.05
CA HIS A 228 18.78 -13.91 -5.66
C HIS A 228 17.53 -14.01 -4.77
N LEU A 229 16.40 -13.47 -5.22
CA LEU A 229 15.13 -13.57 -4.50
C LEU A 229 14.63 -15.01 -4.35
N GLU A 230 14.84 -15.87 -5.36
CA GLU A 230 14.49 -17.30 -5.28
C GLU A 230 15.29 -18.01 -4.19
N ALA A 231 16.59 -17.70 -4.09
CA ALA A 231 17.47 -18.21 -3.04
C ALA A 231 17.08 -17.67 -1.65
N GLU A 232 16.68 -16.39 -1.55
CA GLU A 232 16.17 -15.78 -0.33
C GLU A 232 14.87 -16.46 0.13
N ALA A 233 13.92 -16.67 -0.78
CA ALA A 233 12.68 -17.39 -0.52
C ALA A 233 12.94 -18.80 0.01
N GLU A 234 13.81 -19.57 -0.65
CA GLU A 234 14.17 -20.93 -0.22
C GLU A 234 14.88 -20.94 1.15
N PHE A 235 15.70 -19.92 1.44
CA PHE A 235 16.36 -19.77 2.73
C PHE A 235 15.35 -19.53 3.86
N ILE A 236 14.43 -18.58 3.65
CA ILE A 236 13.38 -18.25 4.63
C ILE A 236 12.43 -19.43 4.78
N GLN A 237 12.00 -20.07 3.69
CA GLN A 237 11.07 -21.20 3.70
C GLN A 237 11.57 -22.36 4.56
N ARG A 238 12.86 -22.68 4.48
CA ARG A 238 13.50 -23.73 5.30
C ARG A 238 13.57 -23.40 6.79
N ARG A 239 13.36 -22.13 7.17
CA ARG A 239 13.44 -21.61 8.54
C ARG A 239 12.17 -20.88 8.95
N LEU A 240 11.08 -21.11 8.22
CA LEU A 240 9.81 -20.42 8.44
C LEU A 240 9.40 -20.59 9.91
N PRO A 241 9.06 -19.49 10.59
CA PRO A 241 8.48 -19.60 11.91
C PRO A 241 7.13 -20.34 11.80
N ALA A 242 6.74 -21.04 12.87
CA ALA A 242 5.44 -21.72 12.92
C ALA A 242 4.24 -20.78 12.76
N ARG A 243 4.45 -19.47 12.97
CA ARG A 243 3.46 -18.40 12.87
C ARG A 243 4.11 -17.12 12.36
N PRO A 244 3.35 -16.22 11.70
CA PRO A 244 3.85 -14.90 11.37
C PRO A 244 4.34 -14.14 12.60
N ARG A 245 5.37 -13.34 12.40
CA ARG A 245 6.04 -12.53 13.41
C ARG A 245 5.37 -11.18 13.56
N LEU A 246 4.56 -11.07 14.62
CA LEU A 246 3.80 -9.86 14.93
C LEU A 246 4.61 -8.80 15.66
N ASP A 247 5.86 -9.09 16.02
CA ASP A 247 6.75 -8.13 16.66
C ASP A 247 7.08 -6.94 15.76
N GLU A 248 6.99 -7.12 14.44
CA GLU A 248 7.16 -6.07 13.42
C GLU A 248 5.87 -5.25 13.18
N VAL A 249 4.71 -5.73 13.65
CA VAL A 249 3.42 -5.01 13.50
C VAL A 249 3.30 -3.96 14.60
N PHE A 250 3.05 -2.69 14.25
CA PHE A 250 3.04 -1.56 15.20
C PHE A 250 4.38 -1.37 15.93
N ALA A 251 5.50 -1.71 15.28
CA ALA A 251 6.83 -1.69 15.88
C ALA A 251 7.48 -0.29 15.98
N ALA A 252 6.85 0.73 15.40
CA ALA A 252 7.37 2.09 15.42
C ALA A 252 7.60 2.61 16.85
N PRO A 253 8.69 3.36 17.12
CA PRO A 253 9.03 3.76 18.47
C PRO A 253 8.05 4.82 19.04
N ALA A 254 7.13 4.39 19.92
CA ALA A 254 6.27 5.31 20.67
C ALA A 254 6.81 5.61 22.09
N PRO A 255 6.48 6.73 22.75
CA PRO A 255 6.88 7.00 24.13
C PRO A 255 5.88 6.47 25.19
N GLY A 256 6.39 5.97 26.33
CA GLY A 256 5.60 5.74 27.55
C GLY A 256 4.44 4.74 27.41
N THR A 257 3.23 5.15 27.82
CA THR A 257 1.99 4.34 27.76
C THR A 257 1.58 3.94 26.35
N ALA A 258 2.05 4.66 25.32
CA ALA A 258 1.80 4.29 23.93
C ALA A 258 2.49 2.97 23.55
N LYS A 259 3.71 2.71 24.05
CA LYS A 259 4.38 1.40 23.86
C LYS A 259 3.58 0.25 24.45
N LEU A 260 2.98 0.46 25.63
CA LEU A 260 2.17 -0.57 26.28
C LEU A 260 0.87 -0.80 25.52
N ALA A 261 0.22 0.27 25.04
CA ALA A 261 -0.98 0.18 24.21
C ALA A 261 -0.73 -0.55 22.88
N GLU A 262 0.38 -0.25 22.20
CA GLU A 262 0.79 -0.94 20.97
C GLU A 262 1.13 -2.41 21.21
N SER A 263 1.75 -2.72 22.36
CA SER A 263 2.00 -4.10 22.79
C SER A 263 0.67 -4.87 23.00
N VAL A 264 -0.30 -4.26 23.67
CA VAL A 264 -1.64 -4.86 23.86
C VAL A 264 -2.36 -5.01 22.51
N ALA A 265 -2.28 -4.02 21.63
CA ALA A 265 -2.85 -4.11 20.30
C ALA A 265 -2.23 -5.28 19.51
N ARG A 266 -0.90 -5.42 19.50
CA ARG A 266 -0.20 -6.58 18.91
C ARG A 266 -0.65 -7.92 19.48
N GLN A 267 -0.82 -8.02 20.80
CA GLN A 267 -1.32 -9.25 21.43
C GLN A 267 -2.73 -9.59 20.94
N ILE A 268 -3.61 -8.60 20.84
CA ILE A 268 -4.97 -8.78 20.31
C ILE A 268 -4.92 -9.19 18.83
N VAL A 269 -4.07 -8.59 18.00
CA VAL A 269 -3.86 -9.02 16.60
C VAL A 269 -3.43 -10.49 16.54
N GLY A 270 -2.55 -10.92 17.44
CA GLY A 270 -2.17 -12.34 17.56
C GLY A 270 -3.35 -13.24 17.89
N GLU A 271 -4.17 -12.87 18.88
CA GLU A 271 -5.38 -13.65 19.24
C GLU A 271 -6.40 -13.73 18.10
N VAL A 272 -6.56 -12.64 17.33
CA VAL A 272 -7.44 -12.60 16.16
C VAL A 272 -6.90 -13.48 15.03
N THR A 273 -5.61 -13.37 14.75
CA THR A 273 -4.92 -14.15 13.70
C THR A 273 -4.93 -15.64 14.01
N ASP A 274 -4.53 -16.02 15.23
CA ASP A 274 -4.56 -17.40 15.72
C ASP A 274 -5.98 -17.98 15.74
N GLY A 275 -6.97 -17.12 15.97
CA GLY A 275 -8.39 -17.46 15.92
C GLY A 275 -8.99 -17.54 14.52
N GLY A 276 -8.18 -17.44 13.45
CA GLY A 276 -8.64 -17.50 12.06
C GLY A 276 -9.41 -16.26 11.58
N TRP A 277 -9.23 -15.11 12.25
CA TRP A 277 -9.85 -13.82 11.89
C TRP A 277 -11.38 -13.87 11.72
N VAL A 278 -12.10 -14.50 12.65
CA VAL A 278 -13.57 -14.60 12.57
C VAL A 278 -14.22 -13.23 12.83
N VAL A 279 -14.68 -12.58 11.76
CA VAL A 279 -15.36 -11.26 11.80
C VAL A 279 -16.59 -11.31 12.70
N GLY A 280 -16.75 -10.29 13.55
CA GLY A 280 -17.86 -10.19 14.49
C GLY A 280 -17.71 -11.02 15.76
N ARG A 281 -16.61 -11.79 15.93
CA ARG A 281 -16.31 -12.49 17.18
C ARG A 281 -16.08 -11.47 18.32
N PRO A 282 -16.69 -11.65 19.51
CA PRO A 282 -16.37 -10.85 20.67
C PRO A 282 -14.99 -11.21 21.23
N LEU A 283 -14.18 -10.20 21.55
CA LEU A 283 -12.89 -10.33 22.22
C LEU A 283 -13.00 -10.18 23.75
N GLY A 284 -14.00 -9.41 24.20
CA GLY A 284 -14.31 -9.19 25.62
C GLY A 284 -14.93 -7.82 25.87
N SER A 285 -15.50 -7.63 27.06
CA SER A 285 -15.92 -6.32 27.56
C SER A 285 -14.72 -5.47 27.97
N GLU A 286 -14.93 -4.14 28.13
CA GLU A 286 -13.86 -3.23 28.57
C GLU A 286 -13.24 -3.67 29.91
N GLN A 287 -14.06 -4.15 30.84
CA GLN A 287 -13.60 -4.64 32.14
C GLN A 287 -12.79 -5.93 32.00
N GLU A 288 -13.30 -6.91 31.25
CA GLU A 288 -12.60 -8.18 31.01
C GLU A 288 -11.25 -7.98 30.31
N LEU A 289 -11.17 -7.04 29.36
CA LEU A 289 -9.92 -6.73 28.65
C LEU A 289 -8.92 -6.01 29.58
N MET A 290 -9.38 -5.07 30.41
CA MET A 290 -8.53 -4.42 31.42
C MET A 290 -7.94 -5.45 32.40
N GLU A 291 -8.78 -6.39 32.88
CA GLU A 291 -8.37 -7.45 33.79
C GLU A 291 -7.44 -8.47 33.10
N ARG A 292 -7.75 -8.89 31.87
CA ARG A 292 -6.98 -9.88 31.11
C ARG A 292 -5.55 -9.41 30.81
N TYR A 293 -5.39 -8.16 30.40
CA TYR A 293 -4.08 -7.61 30.02
C TYR A 293 -3.39 -6.84 31.17
N ASP A 294 -4.00 -6.78 32.35
CA ASP A 294 -3.52 -5.99 33.51
C ASP A 294 -3.20 -4.53 33.16
N ILE A 295 -4.17 -3.85 32.54
CA ILE A 295 -3.99 -2.49 32.04
C ILE A 295 -5.02 -1.50 32.58
N SER A 296 -4.58 -0.25 32.67
CA SER A 296 -5.50 0.86 32.96
C SER A 296 -6.46 1.11 31.79
N ARG A 297 -7.60 1.73 32.10
CA ARG A 297 -8.58 2.18 31.09
C ARG A 297 -7.96 3.10 30.03
N ALA A 298 -6.97 3.92 30.41
CA ALA A 298 -6.30 4.81 29.46
C ALA A 298 -5.48 4.03 28.43
N VAL A 299 -4.78 2.98 28.85
CA VAL A 299 -4.00 2.10 27.97
C VAL A 299 -4.93 1.30 27.07
N LEU A 300 -6.02 0.74 27.61
CA LEU A 300 -7.00 0.02 26.79
C LEU A 300 -7.62 0.92 25.71
N ARG A 301 -7.97 2.16 26.06
CA ARG A 301 -8.51 3.12 25.08
C ARG A 301 -7.54 3.40 23.94
N GLU A 302 -6.25 3.49 24.23
CA GLU A 302 -5.24 3.72 23.19
C GLU A 302 -5.01 2.45 22.35
N ALA A 303 -5.00 1.26 22.97
CA ALA A 303 -4.91 0.00 22.23
C ALA A 303 -6.10 -0.19 21.29
N VAL A 304 -7.32 0.09 21.76
CA VAL A 304 -8.53 0.08 20.94
C VAL A 304 -8.45 1.11 19.82
N ARG A 305 -7.86 2.28 20.05
CA ARG A 305 -7.65 3.29 19.00
C ARG A 305 -6.72 2.78 17.89
N VAL A 306 -5.66 2.05 18.23
CA VAL A 306 -4.78 1.39 17.24
C VAL A 306 -5.56 0.31 16.47
N LEU A 307 -6.32 -0.54 17.16
CA LEU A 307 -7.11 -1.60 16.50
C LEU A 307 -8.22 -1.05 15.60
N GLU A 308 -8.90 0.02 16.02
CA GLU A 308 -9.88 0.74 15.20
C GLU A 308 -9.21 1.52 14.06
N HIS A 309 -7.92 1.86 14.20
CA HIS A 309 -7.18 2.54 13.14
C HIS A 309 -7.01 1.66 11.91
N HIS A 310 -6.62 0.40 12.13
CA HIS A 310 -6.37 -0.58 11.08
C HIS A 310 -7.57 -1.50 10.80
N ASP A 311 -8.77 -1.11 11.24
CA ASP A 311 -10.03 -1.87 11.10
C ASP A 311 -9.94 -3.34 11.56
N ILE A 312 -9.16 -3.60 12.61
CA ILE A 312 -8.97 -4.94 13.20
C ILE A 312 -10.08 -5.29 14.17
N ALA A 313 -10.46 -4.31 15.00
CA ALA A 313 -11.55 -4.46 15.94
C ALA A 313 -12.23 -3.12 16.24
N ARG A 314 -13.52 -3.19 16.60
CA ARG A 314 -14.33 -2.01 16.93
C ARG A 314 -15.03 -2.16 18.27
N MET A 315 -15.03 -1.08 19.06
CA MET A 315 -15.77 -1.02 20.32
C MET A 315 -17.26 -0.80 20.09
N ARG A 316 -18.11 -1.70 20.61
CA ARG A 316 -19.57 -1.53 20.64
C ARG A 316 -20.03 -1.14 22.05
N ARG A 317 -20.87 -0.10 22.16
CA ARG A 317 -21.44 0.38 23.43
C ARG A 317 -22.79 -0.28 23.72
N GLY A 318 -23.15 -0.39 25.00
CA GLY A 318 -24.45 -0.87 25.48
C GLY A 318 -24.41 -2.27 26.10
N PRO A 319 -25.56 -2.82 26.54
CA PRO A 319 -25.67 -4.18 27.05
C PRO A 319 -25.21 -5.21 25.99
N GLY A 320 -24.32 -6.13 26.37
CA GLY A 320 -23.67 -7.03 25.41
C GLY A 320 -22.62 -6.35 24.51
N GLY A 321 -22.26 -5.11 24.82
CA GLY A 321 -21.14 -4.40 24.20
C GLY A 321 -19.79 -4.99 24.58
N GLY A 322 -18.75 -4.52 23.91
CA GLY A 322 -17.41 -5.11 23.98
C GLY A 322 -16.63 -4.84 22.71
N LEU A 323 -15.40 -5.35 22.67
CA LEU A 323 -14.54 -5.24 21.50
C LEU A 323 -14.85 -6.40 20.56
N PHE A 324 -15.11 -6.11 19.29
CA PHE A 324 -15.48 -7.10 18.29
C PHE A 324 -14.52 -7.05 17.12
N VAL A 325 -14.13 -8.22 16.61
CA VAL A 325 -13.29 -8.34 15.40
C VAL A 325 -14.02 -7.72 14.19
N THR A 326 -13.27 -6.98 13.39
CA THR A 326 -13.71 -6.40 12.12
C THR A 326 -12.84 -6.89 10.96
N GLU A 327 -13.17 -6.45 9.75
CA GLU A 327 -12.49 -6.82 8.52
C GLU A 327 -11.62 -5.64 8.04
N PRO A 328 -10.29 -5.78 8.00
CA PRO A 328 -9.41 -4.80 7.40
C PRO A 328 -9.72 -4.64 5.91
N GLY A 329 -10.11 -3.43 5.49
CA GLY A 329 -10.46 -3.16 4.10
C GLY A 329 -9.28 -2.66 3.26
N VAL A 330 -9.30 -2.97 1.96
CA VAL A 330 -8.39 -2.39 0.96
C VAL A 330 -8.46 -0.87 0.96
N ASP A 331 -9.66 -0.31 1.19
CA ASP A 331 -9.88 1.15 1.22
C ASP A 331 -9.00 1.83 2.28
N ALA A 332 -8.98 1.34 3.52
CA ALA A 332 -8.17 1.93 4.59
C ALA A 332 -6.66 1.88 4.25
N THR A 333 -6.21 0.79 3.65
CA THR A 333 -4.83 0.62 3.18
C THR A 333 -4.50 1.60 2.06
N ALA A 334 -5.39 1.74 1.07
CA ALA A 334 -5.21 2.66 -0.05
C ALA A 334 -5.24 4.13 0.41
N GLU A 335 -6.11 4.50 1.36
CA GLU A 335 -6.14 5.85 1.95
C GLU A 335 -4.82 6.19 2.65
N ALA A 336 -4.30 5.28 3.48
CA ALA A 336 -3.01 5.46 4.15
C ALA A 336 -1.84 5.59 3.15
N MET A 337 -1.81 4.74 2.12
CA MET A 337 -0.82 4.81 1.05
C MET A 337 -0.90 6.13 0.29
N ALA A 338 -2.10 6.56 -0.06
CA ALA A 338 -2.29 7.77 -0.84
C ALA A 338 -1.75 9.02 -0.13
N LEU A 339 -1.91 9.10 1.20
CA LEU A 339 -1.36 10.17 2.01
C LEU A 339 0.16 10.20 1.97
N TYR A 340 0.77 9.04 2.16
CA TYR A 340 2.22 8.89 2.14
C TYR A 340 2.81 9.22 0.75
N LEU A 341 2.19 8.70 -0.31
CA LEU A 341 2.61 8.92 -1.69
C LEU A 341 2.42 10.39 -2.12
N ASN A 342 1.32 11.03 -1.69
CA ASN A 342 1.12 12.46 -1.91
C ASN A 342 2.21 13.29 -1.22
N ARG A 343 2.58 12.95 0.02
CA ARG A 343 3.69 13.59 0.74
C ARG A 343 5.05 13.45 0.02
N ARG A 344 5.27 12.32 -0.65
CA ARG A 344 6.47 12.05 -1.46
C ARG A 344 6.38 12.64 -2.88
N ASN A 345 5.34 13.42 -3.19
CA ASN A 345 5.09 14.01 -4.51
C ASN A 345 5.05 12.97 -5.64
N VAL A 346 4.51 11.78 -5.36
CA VAL A 346 4.34 10.74 -6.37
C VAL A 346 3.21 11.16 -7.32
N GLY A 347 3.54 11.42 -8.59
CA GLY A 347 2.57 11.65 -9.66
C GLY A 347 1.95 10.37 -10.22
N SER A 348 0.87 10.53 -10.99
CA SER A 348 0.12 9.41 -11.58
C SER A 348 0.97 8.52 -12.51
N ALA A 349 1.85 9.12 -13.31
CA ALA A 349 2.73 8.40 -14.23
C ALA A 349 3.63 7.38 -13.52
N HIS A 350 4.11 7.70 -12.31
CA HIS A 350 4.88 6.78 -11.48
C HIS A 350 4.03 5.56 -11.08
N LEU A 351 2.76 5.78 -10.68
CA LEU A 351 1.83 4.72 -10.31
C LEU A 351 1.49 3.81 -11.49
N PHE A 352 1.28 4.38 -12.69
CA PHE A 352 0.99 3.59 -13.90
C PHE A 352 2.16 2.70 -14.33
N GLU A 353 3.41 3.12 -14.11
CA GLU A 353 4.58 2.26 -14.36
C GLU A 353 4.58 1.04 -13.41
N VAL A 354 4.34 1.25 -12.11
CA VAL A 354 4.21 0.16 -11.14
C VAL A 354 3.04 -0.76 -11.48
N ARG A 355 1.89 -0.17 -11.82
CA ARG A 355 0.69 -0.89 -12.24
C ARG A 355 0.95 -1.75 -13.48
N GLY A 356 1.69 -1.23 -14.45
CA GLY A 356 2.13 -1.98 -15.63
C GLY A 356 2.95 -3.23 -15.25
N ILE A 357 3.88 -3.11 -14.29
CA ILE A 357 4.69 -4.25 -13.82
C ILE A 357 3.82 -5.32 -13.16
N VAL A 358 2.96 -4.92 -12.22
CA VAL A 358 2.10 -5.84 -11.46
C VAL A 358 1.09 -6.52 -12.38
N GLU A 359 0.41 -5.76 -13.25
CA GLU A 359 -0.64 -6.31 -14.10
C GLU A 359 -0.13 -7.23 -15.20
N MET A 360 1.12 -7.06 -15.68
CA MET A 360 1.70 -8.06 -16.59
C MET A 360 1.85 -9.41 -15.89
N THR A 361 2.26 -9.42 -14.62
CA THR A 361 2.40 -10.65 -13.82
C THR A 361 1.04 -11.28 -13.55
N VAL A 362 0.02 -10.47 -13.26
CA VAL A 362 -1.37 -10.94 -13.13
C VAL A 362 -1.84 -11.62 -14.41
N LEU A 363 -1.59 -11.01 -15.59
CA LEU A 363 -1.99 -11.60 -16.87
C LEU A 363 -1.33 -12.96 -17.13
N ASP A 364 -0.04 -13.11 -16.80
CA ASP A 364 0.68 -14.37 -16.95
C ASP A 364 -0.05 -15.48 -16.19
N ARG A 365 -0.38 -15.21 -14.92
CA ARG A 365 -1.06 -16.16 -14.04
C ARG A 365 -2.46 -16.49 -14.51
N VAL A 366 -3.24 -15.50 -14.95
CA VAL A 366 -4.60 -15.72 -15.45
C VAL A 366 -4.59 -16.56 -16.72
N VAL A 367 -3.66 -16.31 -17.65
CA VAL A 367 -3.57 -17.09 -18.90
C VAL A 367 -3.10 -18.52 -18.63
N ASP A 368 -2.12 -18.71 -17.75
CA ASP A 368 -1.64 -20.03 -17.35
C ASP A 368 -2.73 -20.83 -16.63
N GLY A 369 -3.45 -20.19 -15.71
CA GLY A 369 -4.54 -20.75 -14.91
C GLY A 369 -5.93 -20.71 -15.55
N LEU A 370 -6.04 -20.41 -16.86
CA LEU A 370 -7.33 -20.17 -17.50
C LEU A 370 -8.26 -21.39 -17.45
N THR A 371 -9.48 -21.19 -16.95
CA THR A 371 -10.58 -22.18 -16.90
C THR A 371 -11.85 -21.63 -17.55
N ASP A 372 -12.82 -22.49 -17.85
CA ASP A 372 -14.13 -22.07 -18.38
C ASP A 372 -14.87 -21.13 -17.41
N GLU A 373 -14.68 -21.30 -16.10
CA GLU A 373 -15.26 -20.43 -15.07
C GLU A 373 -14.62 -19.02 -15.08
N VAL A 374 -13.30 -18.96 -15.28
CA VAL A 374 -12.58 -17.69 -15.46
C VAL A 374 -13.10 -16.98 -16.72
N VAL A 375 -13.21 -17.69 -17.84
CA VAL A 375 -13.73 -17.12 -19.11
C VAL A 375 -15.15 -16.58 -18.92
N ALA A 376 -16.06 -17.38 -18.36
CA ALA A 376 -17.44 -16.97 -18.13
C ALA A 376 -17.54 -15.76 -17.18
N THR A 377 -16.60 -15.60 -16.26
CA THR A 377 -16.57 -14.43 -15.37
C THR A 377 -16.04 -13.20 -16.08
N LEU A 378 -15.00 -13.32 -16.91
CA LEU A 378 -14.53 -12.21 -17.75
C LEU A 378 -15.61 -11.72 -18.72
N GLU A 379 -16.37 -12.64 -19.34
CA GLU A 379 -17.50 -12.29 -20.20
C GLU A 379 -18.59 -11.52 -19.43
N ARG A 380 -18.97 -11.98 -18.23
CA ARG A 380 -19.93 -11.27 -17.37
C ARG A 380 -19.48 -9.86 -17.01
N VAL A 381 -18.19 -9.66 -16.76
CA VAL A 381 -17.62 -8.34 -16.44
C VAL A 381 -17.71 -7.41 -17.65
N LEU A 382 -17.36 -7.90 -18.85
CA LEU A 382 -17.47 -7.12 -20.08
C LEU A 382 -18.92 -6.76 -20.41
N ASP A 383 -19.86 -7.68 -20.20
CA ASP A 383 -21.29 -7.44 -20.44
C ASP A 383 -21.84 -6.40 -19.45
N ALA A 384 -21.41 -6.44 -18.18
CA ALA A 384 -21.76 -5.45 -17.18
C ALA A 384 -21.16 -4.07 -17.50
N GLU A 385 -19.92 -4.02 -17.97
CA GLU A 385 -19.25 -2.80 -18.44
C GLU A 385 -19.98 -2.17 -19.62
N GLU A 386 -20.38 -2.96 -20.60
CA GLU A 386 -21.11 -2.47 -21.79
C GLU A 386 -22.53 -1.98 -21.47
N ALA A 387 -23.16 -2.55 -20.45
CA ALA A 387 -24.50 -2.16 -20.01
C ALA A 387 -24.52 -0.91 -19.10
N ALA A 388 -23.38 -0.49 -18.54
CA ALA A 388 -23.31 0.59 -17.57
C ALA A 388 -23.46 1.98 -18.22
N SER A 389 -24.28 2.85 -17.63
CA SER A 389 -24.28 4.28 -17.98
C SER A 389 -22.99 4.98 -17.53
N PRO A 390 -22.64 6.18 -18.04
CA PRO A 390 -21.46 6.92 -17.58
C PRO A 390 -21.44 7.22 -16.08
N GLU A 391 -22.61 7.31 -15.43
CA GLU A 391 -22.75 7.52 -13.98
C GLU A 391 -22.54 6.23 -13.19
N GLU A 392 -22.93 5.08 -13.77
CA GLU A 392 -22.74 3.75 -13.21
C GLU A 392 -21.35 3.19 -13.52
N PHE A 393 -20.69 3.66 -14.56
CA PHE A 393 -19.39 3.16 -15.00
C PHE A 393 -18.30 3.23 -13.91
N PRO A 394 -18.19 4.29 -13.09
CA PRO A 394 -17.29 4.30 -11.92
C PRO A 394 -17.63 3.25 -10.85
N LEU A 395 -18.87 2.76 -10.82
CA LEU A 395 -19.41 1.82 -9.84
C LEU A 395 -19.45 0.37 -10.35
N VAL A 396 -19.54 0.17 -11.67
CA VAL A 396 -19.76 -1.12 -12.34
C VAL A 396 -18.59 -1.51 -13.26
N GLY A 397 -17.91 -0.53 -13.85
CA GLY A 397 -17.16 -0.71 -15.10
C GLY A 397 -15.64 -0.54 -15.02
N HIS A 398 -15.04 -0.71 -13.83
CA HIS A 398 -13.59 -0.58 -13.69
C HIS A 398 -12.88 -1.74 -13.00
N ASP A 399 -13.52 -2.88 -12.83
CA ASP A 399 -12.91 -3.98 -12.09
C ASP A 399 -12.50 -5.17 -12.95
N LEU A 400 -12.36 -5.02 -14.28
CA LEU A 400 -11.59 -6.02 -15.06
C LEU A 400 -10.22 -6.26 -14.44
N HIS A 401 -9.50 -5.20 -14.05
CA HIS A 401 -8.16 -5.34 -13.46
C HIS A 401 -8.19 -6.04 -12.10
N GLN A 402 -9.16 -5.72 -11.25
CA GLN A 402 -9.32 -6.37 -9.94
C GLN A 402 -9.77 -7.83 -10.11
N VAL A 403 -10.71 -8.10 -11.02
CA VAL A 403 -11.17 -9.45 -11.36
C VAL A 403 -10.02 -10.29 -11.90
N LEU A 404 -9.20 -9.77 -12.80
CA LEU A 404 -7.99 -10.44 -13.26
C LEU A 404 -7.04 -10.72 -12.09
N ALA A 405 -6.88 -9.77 -11.17
CA ALA A 405 -5.99 -9.91 -10.02
C ALA A 405 -6.50 -10.97 -9.02
N ASP A 406 -7.80 -10.99 -8.73
CA ASP A 406 -8.44 -12.01 -7.88
C ASP A 406 -8.33 -13.40 -8.53
N MET A 407 -8.45 -13.49 -9.85
CA MET A 407 -8.27 -14.72 -10.62
C MET A 407 -6.81 -15.17 -10.77
N SER A 408 -5.84 -14.31 -10.45
CA SER A 408 -4.43 -14.69 -10.52
C SER A 408 -4.08 -15.79 -9.51
N GLY A 409 -4.90 -15.98 -8.46
CA GLY A 409 -4.62 -16.94 -7.40
C GLY A 409 -3.42 -16.56 -6.52
N ASN A 410 -3.02 -15.28 -6.52
CA ASN A 410 -2.05 -14.72 -5.59
C ASN A 410 -2.69 -13.50 -4.88
N ARG A 411 -2.94 -13.64 -3.58
CA ARG A 411 -3.65 -12.64 -2.76
C ARG A 411 -2.85 -11.36 -2.56
N VAL A 412 -1.52 -11.41 -2.65
CA VAL A 412 -0.64 -10.24 -2.57
C VAL A 412 -0.70 -9.44 -3.87
N LEU A 413 -0.66 -10.09 -5.03
CA LEU A 413 -0.87 -9.43 -6.33
C LEU A 413 -2.27 -8.81 -6.42
N ALA A 414 -3.30 -9.50 -5.93
CA ALA A 414 -4.66 -8.96 -5.81
C ALA A 414 -4.70 -7.68 -4.96
N LEU A 415 -4.10 -7.70 -3.77
CA LEU A 415 -4.00 -6.51 -2.91
C LEU A 415 -3.28 -5.35 -3.64
N LEU A 416 -2.11 -5.61 -4.22
CA LEU A 416 -1.33 -4.58 -4.92
C LEU A 416 -2.12 -3.97 -6.08
N THR A 417 -2.74 -4.80 -6.92
CA THR A 417 -3.58 -4.31 -8.02
C THR A 417 -4.77 -3.51 -7.50
N ASN A 418 -5.48 -3.99 -6.48
CA ASN A 418 -6.66 -3.31 -5.94
C ASN A 418 -6.30 -1.93 -5.36
N VAL A 419 -5.18 -1.86 -4.63
CA VAL A 419 -4.60 -0.60 -4.15
C VAL A 419 -4.22 0.32 -5.31
N LEU A 420 -3.45 -0.18 -6.30
CA LEU A 420 -2.97 0.64 -7.42
C LEU A 420 -4.13 1.17 -8.27
N VAL A 421 -5.13 0.34 -8.55
CA VAL A 421 -6.37 0.75 -9.24
C VAL A 421 -7.08 1.84 -8.44
N ARG A 422 -7.20 1.68 -7.11
CA ARG A 422 -7.83 2.69 -6.26
C ARG A 422 -7.07 4.01 -6.26
N LEU A 423 -5.75 3.96 -6.13
CA LEU A 423 -4.88 5.13 -6.21
C LEU A 423 -5.03 5.82 -7.57
N SER A 424 -4.87 5.10 -8.69
CA SER A 424 -5.03 5.63 -10.04
C SER A 424 -6.40 6.28 -10.27
N ARG A 425 -7.49 5.69 -9.78
CA ARG A 425 -8.83 6.30 -9.88
C ARG A 425 -8.93 7.61 -9.11
N THR A 426 -8.30 7.68 -7.94
CA THR A 426 -8.35 8.88 -7.10
C THR A 426 -7.61 10.04 -7.77
N TYR A 427 -6.46 9.76 -8.40
CA TYR A 427 -5.75 10.73 -9.24
C TYR A 427 -6.59 11.14 -10.45
N ALA A 428 -7.12 10.18 -11.21
CA ALA A 428 -7.92 10.45 -12.40
C ALA A 428 -9.19 11.26 -12.10
N ALA A 429 -9.89 11.00 -11.00
CA ALA A 429 -11.06 11.77 -10.58
C ALA A 429 -10.69 13.22 -10.25
N THR A 430 -9.59 13.42 -9.51
CA THR A 430 -9.11 14.76 -9.15
C THR A 430 -8.69 15.55 -10.39
N MET A 431 -8.03 14.90 -11.34
CA MET A 431 -7.66 15.51 -12.61
C MET A 431 -8.84 15.77 -13.54
N GLY A 432 -9.80 14.85 -13.63
CA GLY A 432 -11.01 15.03 -14.42
C GLY A 432 -11.86 16.20 -13.93
N GLU A 433 -11.98 16.36 -12.61
CA GLU A 433 -12.62 17.54 -12.00
C GLU A 433 -11.86 18.83 -12.32
N ALA A 434 -10.52 18.82 -12.22
CA ALA A 434 -9.69 19.99 -12.49
C ALA A 434 -9.69 20.41 -13.98
N THR A 435 -9.76 19.46 -14.90
CA THR A 435 -9.68 19.69 -16.35
C THR A 435 -11.05 19.80 -17.02
N GLY A 436 -12.14 19.38 -16.35
CA GLY A 436 -13.48 19.30 -16.91
C GLY A 436 -13.63 18.20 -17.98
N ASN A 437 -12.67 17.26 -18.06
CA ASN A 437 -12.68 16.18 -19.02
C ASN A 437 -13.02 14.85 -18.32
N PRO A 438 -14.23 14.29 -18.50
CA PRO A 438 -14.62 13.04 -17.87
C PRO A 438 -13.84 11.85 -18.46
N LEU A 439 -13.81 10.74 -17.72
CA LEU A 439 -13.18 9.50 -18.18
C LEU A 439 -13.81 8.98 -19.49
N PRO A 440 -13.00 8.46 -20.44
CA PRO A 440 -13.49 7.94 -21.72
C PRO A 440 -14.04 6.51 -21.59
N THR A 441 -15.20 6.37 -20.96
CA THR A 441 -15.82 5.07 -20.62
C THR A 441 -15.96 4.14 -21.83
N ASP A 442 -16.35 4.66 -23.00
CA ASP A 442 -16.52 3.88 -24.23
C ASP A 442 -15.20 3.30 -24.74
N GLU A 443 -14.12 4.08 -24.70
CA GLU A 443 -12.79 3.63 -25.16
C GLU A 443 -12.16 2.65 -24.18
N ILE A 444 -12.41 2.83 -22.87
CA ILE A 444 -12.01 1.90 -21.82
C ILE A 444 -12.71 0.54 -22.03
N THR A 445 -14.02 0.53 -22.21
CA THR A 445 -14.81 -0.70 -22.46
C THR A 445 -14.32 -1.45 -23.70
N LYS A 446 -14.07 -0.73 -24.82
CA LYS A 446 -13.49 -1.33 -26.03
C LYS A 446 -12.09 -1.87 -25.80
N ALA A 447 -11.28 -1.21 -24.96
CA ALA A 447 -9.94 -1.67 -24.61
C ALA A 447 -9.99 -2.95 -23.77
N HIS A 448 -10.86 -3.00 -22.75
CA HIS A 448 -11.10 -4.17 -21.92
C HIS A 448 -11.50 -5.40 -22.74
N ARG A 449 -12.47 -5.25 -23.66
CA ARG A 449 -12.85 -6.34 -24.59
C ARG A 449 -11.64 -6.85 -25.41
N ARG A 450 -10.84 -5.94 -25.95
CA ARG A 450 -9.61 -6.27 -26.71
C ARG A 450 -8.48 -6.88 -25.86
N ILE A 451 -8.55 -6.76 -24.54
CA ILE A 451 -7.62 -7.40 -23.59
C ILE A 451 -8.10 -8.83 -23.30
N VAL A 452 -9.41 -9.04 -23.09
CA VAL A 452 -9.97 -10.35 -22.76
C VAL A 452 -9.92 -11.31 -23.96
N GLU A 453 -10.16 -10.84 -25.19
CA GLU A 453 -10.09 -11.67 -26.40
C GLU A 453 -8.81 -12.54 -26.49
N PRO A 454 -7.58 -11.96 -26.41
CA PRO A 454 -6.36 -12.76 -26.42
C PRO A 454 -6.14 -13.59 -25.15
N ILE A 455 -6.69 -13.21 -24.00
CA ILE A 455 -6.65 -14.04 -22.78
C ILE A 455 -7.40 -15.35 -23.02
N VAL A 456 -8.63 -15.27 -23.55
CA VAL A 456 -9.45 -16.44 -23.90
C VAL A 456 -8.76 -17.31 -24.95
N ALA A 457 -8.08 -16.68 -25.91
CA ALA A 457 -7.28 -17.38 -26.93
C ALA A 457 -5.93 -17.91 -26.43
N ARG A 458 -5.57 -17.69 -25.15
CA ARG A 458 -4.24 -17.98 -24.55
C ARG A 458 -3.06 -17.36 -25.30
N ASP A 459 -3.28 -16.22 -25.96
CA ASP A 459 -2.22 -15.41 -26.57
C ASP A 459 -1.70 -14.38 -25.57
N LEU A 460 -0.79 -14.83 -24.70
CA LEU A 460 -0.20 -13.99 -23.66
C LEU A 460 0.54 -12.77 -24.23
N GLY A 461 1.22 -12.94 -25.37
CA GLY A 461 1.96 -11.86 -26.02
C GLY A 461 1.04 -10.73 -26.47
N LEU A 462 -0.07 -11.08 -27.12
CA LEU A 462 -1.07 -10.10 -27.54
C LEU A 462 -1.81 -9.49 -26.34
N ALA A 463 -2.17 -10.28 -25.33
CA ALA A 463 -2.82 -9.80 -24.11
C ALA A 463 -1.98 -8.74 -23.40
N ARG A 464 -0.69 -9.02 -23.15
CA ARG A 464 0.26 -8.07 -22.54
C ARG A 464 0.38 -6.78 -23.36
N ARG A 465 0.48 -6.89 -24.69
CA ARG A 465 0.55 -5.72 -25.57
C ARG A 465 -0.73 -4.86 -25.50
N ARG A 466 -1.90 -5.50 -25.43
CA ARG A 466 -3.20 -4.80 -25.33
C ARG A 466 -3.37 -4.10 -23.98
N MET A 467 -2.99 -4.78 -22.90
CA MET A 467 -3.02 -4.21 -21.56
C MET A 467 -2.06 -3.02 -21.42
N ARG A 468 -0.81 -3.17 -21.88
CA ARG A 468 0.16 -2.05 -21.85
C ARG A 468 -0.35 -0.83 -22.59
N ARG A 469 -0.86 -1.01 -23.81
CA ARG A 469 -1.44 0.09 -24.59
C ARG A 469 -2.63 0.74 -23.88
N HIS A 470 -3.45 -0.04 -23.18
CA HIS A 470 -4.57 0.47 -22.40
C HIS A 470 -4.08 1.34 -21.23
N LEU A 471 -3.11 0.86 -20.44
CA LEU A 471 -2.53 1.62 -19.34
C LEU A 471 -1.81 2.89 -19.83
N ASP A 472 -1.04 2.81 -20.92
CA ASP A 472 -0.37 3.97 -21.52
C ASP A 472 -1.37 5.05 -21.97
N ALA A 473 -2.52 4.62 -22.51
CA ALA A 473 -3.58 5.53 -22.93
C ALA A 473 -4.16 6.27 -21.72
N LEU A 474 -4.36 5.60 -20.58
CA LEU A 474 -4.84 6.25 -19.35
C LEU A 474 -3.87 7.31 -18.83
N THR A 475 -2.56 7.04 -18.85
CA THR A 475 -1.52 8.01 -18.47
C THR A 475 -1.46 9.21 -19.43
N GLY A 476 -1.79 9.00 -20.71
CA GLY A 476 -1.83 10.05 -21.72
C GLY A 476 -3.09 10.93 -21.62
N TRP A 477 -4.18 10.42 -21.06
CA TRP A 477 -5.43 11.15 -20.84
C TRP A 477 -5.35 12.19 -19.72
N GLU A 478 -4.37 12.05 -18.84
CA GLU A 478 -4.10 12.96 -17.72
C GLU A 478 -3.22 14.18 -18.13
N ARG A 479 -2.63 14.18 -19.33
CA ARG A 479 -1.82 15.30 -19.86
C ARG A 479 -2.60 16.14 -20.86
#